data_AF-A0A8T1TMD3-F1
#
_entry.id   AF-A0A8T1TMD3-F1
#
_cell.length_a   1.000
_cell.length_b   1.000
_cell.length_c   1.000
_cell.angle_alpha   90.00
_cell.angle_beta   90.00
_cell.angle_gamma   90.00
#
_symmetry.space_group_name_H-M   'P 1'
#
loop_
_entity.id
_entity.type
_entity.pdbx_description
1 polymer ?
#
loop_
_entity_poly.entity_id
_entity_poly.type
_entity_poly.pdbx_seq_one_letter_code
_entity_poly.pdbx_strand_id
1 'polypeptide(L)'
;LSLIDAKSSITGSLATARGIAVGKALYVGAETTLTRKVFVGTTTLTDAVSVLSSTDFVSATSGSLVTSGGVAVGKALYVGSAATVIGALSILNVVDTTSAASGSIVTAGGVGVGKALHVGTSATVAKALNLLDTTDSLTAKMGALICARGIAAGKALYVDTTATIAGRTAVLDSTDATDKATASLVTAGGVGVGKTAFIGSNLNIGTEPAASIDASRRVIVCNSSTASNTRQSIYLGVALATNNSIFLSHFNVASGFTANRLEIGFYGKEDSVSVLPSGRVGVGNTSPAVPLHVSGSVKLSVCAANATAGALTSSGSTIKLNAFTMDIGLPVDSGIHAGAVGVYATSNRRKKSFIRSIAQNDAIDFVLNTEPRTFHLARSQGKPIPQIGYIAQQLRASRFGPLITSSFEHPRLQAVSPDDVENVLLVAQYERICCILHKALQDALQRIDALERVVGQ
;
A
#
# COMPACT_ATOMS: atom_id res chain seq x y z
N LEU A 1 -37.44 117.98 -27.20
CA LEU A 1 -37.32 116.60 -26.70
C LEU A 1 -38.73 116.02 -26.59
N SER A 2 -38.98 114.84 -27.17
CA SER A 2 -40.15 114.04 -26.76
C SER A 2 -39.85 113.49 -25.36
N LEU A 3 -40.83 113.57 -24.46
CA LEU A 3 -40.74 113.00 -23.10
C LEU A 3 -41.31 111.57 -23.04
N ILE A 4 -41.76 111.03 -24.17
CA ILE A 4 -42.41 109.71 -24.26
C ILE A 4 -41.52 108.76 -25.06
N ASP A 5 -41.25 107.59 -24.50
CA ASP A 5 -40.48 106.52 -25.14
C ASP A 5 -41.23 105.90 -26.33
N ALA A 6 -40.47 105.55 -27.37
CA ALA A 6 -41.02 104.85 -28.53
C ALA A 6 -41.37 103.40 -28.16
N LYS A 7 -42.63 103.00 -28.38
CA LYS A 7 -43.13 101.63 -28.11
C LYS A 7 -43.14 100.72 -29.35
N SER A 8 -42.80 101.26 -30.52
CA SER A 8 -42.78 100.54 -31.80
C SER A 8 -41.85 101.23 -32.79
N SER A 9 -41.66 100.62 -33.96
CA SER A 9 -40.88 101.18 -35.06
C SER A 9 -41.46 102.45 -35.70
N ILE A 10 -42.68 102.87 -35.35
CA ILE A 10 -43.36 104.02 -35.98
C ILE A 10 -43.70 105.16 -35.01
N THR A 11 -43.34 105.06 -33.72
CA THR A 11 -43.76 106.01 -32.66
C THR A 11 -42.60 106.84 -32.08
N GLY A 12 -41.45 106.92 -32.76
CA GLY A 12 -40.26 107.64 -32.30
C GLY A 12 -40.02 108.98 -33.01
N SER A 13 -39.15 109.82 -32.43
CA SER A 13 -38.73 111.11 -33.00
C SER A 13 -37.93 111.00 -34.30
N LEU A 14 -37.40 109.81 -34.60
CA LEU A 14 -36.78 109.45 -35.88
C LEU A 14 -37.37 108.11 -36.36
N ALA A 15 -38.24 108.15 -37.38
CA ALA A 15 -38.80 106.98 -38.04
C ALA A 15 -38.64 107.15 -39.56
N THR A 16 -37.98 106.20 -40.21
CA THR A 16 -37.77 106.21 -41.67
C THR A 16 -38.33 104.94 -42.29
N ALA A 17 -38.83 105.02 -43.52
CA ALA A 17 -39.32 103.85 -44.25
C ALA A 17 -38.18 102.94 -44.79
N ARG A 18 -36.92 103.36 -44.63
CA ARG A 18 -35.72 102.67 -45.12
C ARG A 18 -34.71 102.51 -43.98
N GLY A 19 -33.42 102.35 -44.29
CA GLY A 19 -32.35 102.24 -43.28
C GLY A 19 -31.85 103.59 -42.77
N ILE A 20 -31.08 103.53 -41.68
CA ILE A 20 -30.28 104.63 -41.15
C ILE A 20 -28.82 104.19 -41.26
N ALA A 21 -27.96 105.01 -41.88
CA ALA A 21 -26.53 104.75 -41.94
C ALA A 21 -25.80 105.62 -40.90
N VAL A 22 -24.97 105.01 -40.06
CA VAL A 22 -24.11 105.70 -39.08
C VAL A 22 -22.67 105.29 -39.36
N GLY A 23 -21.83 106.22 -39.82
CA GLY A 23 -20.43 105.93 -40.20
C GLY A 23 -19.43 105.86 -39.02
N LYS A 24 -19.92 106.07 -37.79
CA LYS A 24 -19.16 106.06 -36.53
C LYS A 24 -19.96 105.29 -35.48
N ALA A 25 -19.59 105.40 -34.20
CA ALA A 25 -20.32 104.76 -33.11
C ALA A 25 -21.75 105.31 -32.96
N LEU A 26 -22.70 104.41 -32.74
CA LEU A 26 -24.06 104.72 -32.27
C LEU A 26 -24.11 104.37 -30.77
N TYR A 27 -24.39 105.35 -29.92
CA TYR A 27 -24.57 105.14 -28.48
C TYR A 27 -26.07 105.22 -28.15
N VAL A 28 -26.59 104.20 -27.47
CA VAL A 28 -27.98 104.17 -26.98
C VAL A 28 -27.92 104.06 -25.46
N GLY A 29 -28.50 105.03 -24.75
CA GLY A 29 -28.47 105.07 -23.29
C GLY A 29 -29.50 104.18 -22.58
N ALA A 30 -30.38 103.55 -23.36
CA ALA A 30 -31.46 102.68 -22.88
C ALA A 30 -31.57 101.43 -23.78
N GLU A 31 -32.66 100.68 -23.64
CA GLU A 31 -32.89 99.46 -24.40
C GLU A 31 -33.02 99.69 -25.91
N THR A 32 -32.54 98.72 -26.69
CA THR A 32 -32.73 98.68 -28.14
C THR A 32 -33.49 97.41 -28.51
N THR A 33 -34.61 97.54 -29.22
CA THR A 33 -35.37 96.39 -29.74
C THR A 33 -35.13 96.23 -31.24
N LEU A 34 -34.64 95.06 -31.66
CA LEU A 34 -34.46 94.68 -33.06
C LEU A 34 -35.33 93.47 -33.36
N THR A 35 -36.25 93.59 -34.33
CA THR A 35 -37.30 92.58 -34.61
C THR A 35 -36.92 91.59 -35.71
N ARG A 36 -35.75 91.75 -36.32
CA ARG A 36 -35.24 90.93 -37.43
C ARG A 36 -33.76 90.58 -37.21
N LYS A 37 -33.17 89.85 -38.16
CA LYS A 37 -31.75 89.46 -38.14
C LYS A 37 -30.85 90.68 -37.96
N VAL A 38 -29.86 90.51 -37.09
CA VAL A 38 -28.80 91.48 -36.85
C VAL A 38 -27.51 90.92 -37.45
N PHE A 39 -26.90 91.67 -38.36
CA PHE A 39 -25.59 91.34 -38.91
C PHE A 39 -24.56 92.28 -38.30
N VAL A 40 -23.64 91.73 -37.54
CA VAL A 40 -22.56 92.44 -36.83
C VAL A 40 -21.26 91.70 -37.07
N GLY A 41 -20.14 92.42 -37.07
CA GLY A 41 -18.81 91.80 -37.05
C GLY A 41 -18.51 91.24 -35.66
N THR A 42 -17.49 91.78 -35.00
CA THR A 42 -17.20 91.46 -33.60
C THR A 42 -18.19 92.16 -32.69
N THR A 43 -18.79 91.41 -31.76
CA THR A 43 -19.67 91.95 -30.71
C THR A 43 -19.15 91.50 -29.35
N THR A 44 -19.05 92.42 -28.40
CA THR A 44 -18.75 92.14 -26.99
C THR A 44 -19.98 92.50 -26.17
N LEU A 45 -20.47 91.55 -25.38
CA LEU A 45 -21.57 91.74 -24.43
C LEU A 45 -20.99 91.54 -23.04
N THR A 46 -21.13 92.53 -22.15
CA THR A 46 -20.48 92.55 -20.82
C THR A 46 -21.34 91.93 -19.73
N ASP A 47 -22.65 91.94 -19.93
CA ASP A 47 -23.64 91.42 -18.98
C ASP A 47 -24.31 90.14 -19.52
N ALA A 48 -25.42 89.74 -18.89
CA ALA A 48 -26.14 88.54 -19.25
C ALA A 48 -26.70 88.60 -20.68
N VAL A 49 -26.53 87.49 -21.41
CA VAL A 49 -27.19 87.24 -22.69
C VAL A 49 -28.25 86.17 -22.46
N SER A 50 -29.50 86.47 -22.78
CA SER A 50 -30.59 85.49 -22.75
C SER A 50 -31.06 85.19 -24.17
N VAL A 51 -31.22 83.90 -24.47
CA VAL A 51 -31.76 83.42 -25.75
C VAL A 51 -33.02 82.60 -25.43
N LEU A 52 -34.20 83.14 -25.76
CA LEU A 52 -35.48 82.63 -25.26
C LEU A 52 -36.26 81.77 -26.29
N SER A 53 -35.66 81.41 -27.43
CA SER A 53 -36.33 80.51 -28.38
C SER A 53 -36.48 79.11 -27.79
N SER A 54 -37.69 78.55 -27.85
CA SER A 54 -38.04 77.20 -27.38
C SER A 54 -37.78 76.10 -28.41
N THR A 55 -37.06 76.40 -29.49
CA THR A 55 -36.76 75.41 -30.54
C THR A 55 -35.58 74.54 -30.12
N ASP A 56 -35.85 73.26 -29.88
CA ASP A 56 -34.82 72.25 -29.63
C ASP A 56 -33.93 72.00 -30.87
N PHE A 57 -32.72 71.49 -30.62
CA PHE A 57 -31.84 71.03 -31.68
C PHE A 57 -32.22 69.61 -32.13
N VAL A 58 -32.25 69.38 -33.44
CA VAL A 58 -32.40 68.04 -34.07
C VAL A 58 -31.16 67.65 -34.89
N SER A 59 -30.25 68.60 -35.10
CA SER A 59 -28.99 68.46 -35.83
C SER A 59 -28.00 69.52 -35.36
N ALA A 60 -26.75 69.44 -35.85
CA ALA A 60 -25.72 70.44 -35.58
C ALA A 60 -26.01 71.85 -36.14
N THR A 61 -27.07 72.03 -36.94
CA THR A 61 -27.40 73.30 -37.61
C THR A 61 -28.73 73.91 -37.16
N SER A 62 -29.40 73.28 -36.19
CA SER A 62 -30.71 73.69 -35.67
C SER A 62 -30.60 74.05 -34.19
N GLY A 63 -31.35 75.06 -33.75
CA GLY A 63 -31.44 75.46 -32.34
C GLY A 63 -31.47 76.98 -32.17
N SER A 64 -31.57 77.42 -30.92
CA SER A 64 -31.64 78.83 -30.56
C SER A 64 -30.29 79.56 -30.60
N LEU A 65 -29.19 78.84 -30.38
CA LEU A 65 -27.81 79.31 -30.47
C LEU A 65 -26.99 78.34 -31.32
N VAL A 66 -26.51 78.79 -32.47
CA VAL A 66 -25.67 78.01 -33.40
C VAL A 66 -24.42 78.81 -33.71
N THR A 67 -23.24 78.20 -33.53
CA THR A 67 -21.94 78.80 -33.83
C THR A 67 -21.21 77.96 -34.87
N SER A 68 -20.62 78.60 -35.90
CA SER A 68 -19.76 77.88 -36.87
C SER A 68 -18.39 77.51 -36.28
N GLY A 69 -17.95 78.23 -35.25
CA GLY A 69 -16.76 77.92 -34.45
C GLY A 69 -17.11 77.32 -33.09
N GLY A 70 -16.10 77.16 -32.24
CA GLY A 70 -16.27 76.66 -30.87
C GLY A 70 -16.85 77.68 -29.90
N VAL A 71 -17.32 77.19 -28.75
CA VAL A 71 -17.78 77.99 -27.62
C VAL A 71 -16.81 77.79 -26.46
N ALA A 72 -16.20 78.86 -25.96
CA ALA A 72 -15.38 78.82 -24.75
C ALA A 72 -16.23 79.20 -23.52
N VAL A 73 -16.26 78.33 -22.51
CA VAL A 73 -16.97 78.58 -21.23
C VAL A 73 -15.94 78.56 -20.11
N GLY A 74 -15.65 79.72 -19.50
CA GLY A 74 -14.64 79.85 -18.44
C GLY A 74 -15.10 79.41 -17.04
N LYS A 75 -16.39 79.07 -16.90
CA LYS A 75 -17.04 78.62 -15.66
C LYS A 75 -17.84 77.34 -15.95
N ALA A 76 -18.67 76.92 -15.00
CA ALA A 76 -19.53 75.75 -15.20
C ALA A 76 -20.54 75.97 -16.33
N LEU A 77 -20.73 74.94 -17.17
CA LEU A 77 -21.86 74.83 -18.08
C LEU A 77 -22.96 74.03 -17.39
N TYR A 78 -24.16 74.59 -17.27
CA TYR A 78 -25.33 73.90 -16.74
C TYR A 78 -26.26 73.52 -17.89
N VAL A 79 -26.56 72.23 -18.04
CA VAL A 79 -27.43 71.69 -19.09
C VAL A 79 -28.66 71.07 -18.42
N GLY A 80 -29.84 71.63 -18.66
CA GLY A 80 -31.10 71.16 -18.03
C GLY A 80 -31.68 69.89 -18.67
N SER A 81 -31.14 69.45 -19.81
CA SER A 81 -31.55 68.26 -20.55
C SER A 81 -30.32 67.52 -21.09
N ALA A 82 -30.43 66.76 -22.17
CA ALA A 82 -29.30 66.02 -22.71
C ALA A 82 -28.28 66.93 -23.43
N ALA A 83 -26.99 66.74 -23.16
CA ALA A 83 -25.91 67.21 -24.01
C ALA A 83 -25.56 66.12 -25.03
N THR A 84 -25.65 66.42 -26.32
CA THR A 84 -25.28 65.48 -27.40
C THR A 84 -23.94 65.89 -28.00
N VAL A 85 -22.97 64.98 -28.04
CA VAL A 85 -21.65 65.18 -28.65
C VAL A 85 -21.48 64.17 -29.79
N ILE A 86 -21.43 64.64 -31.03
CA ILE A 86 -21.26 63.78 -32.22
C ILE A 86 -19.79 63.36 -32.38
N GLY A 87 -18.86 64.27 -32.06
CA GLY A 87 -17.43 64.02 -32.09
C GLY A 87 -16.89 63.40 -30.80
N ALA A 88 -15.58 63.51 -30.59
CA ALA A 88 -14.95 63.08 -29.36
C ALA A 88 -15.22 64.07 -28.21
N LEU A 89 -15.48 63.54 -27.01
CA LEU A 89 -15.45 64.30 -25.77
C LEU A 89 -14.07 64.13 -25.12
N SER A 90 -13.33 65.24 -24.97
CA SER A 90 -12.03 65.24 -24.29
C SER A 90 -12.16 65.93 -22.93
N ILE A 91 -11.79 65.23 -21.86
CA ILE A 91 -11.82 65.75 -20.49
C ILE A 91 -10.39 65.76 -19.94
N LEU A 92 -9.88 66.95 -19.61
CA LEU A 92 -8.46 67.17 -19.27
C LEU A 92 -8.20 67.33 -17.76
N ASN A 93 -9.17 67.01 -16.90
CA ASN A 93 -8.93 67.05 -15.46
C ASN A 93 -7.91 65.95 -15.07
N VAL A 94 -6.80 66.37 -14.45
CA VAL A 94 -5.66 65.51 -14.08
C VAL A 94 -5.73 64.98 -12.64
N VAL A 95 -6.81 65.27 -11.92
CA VAL A 95 -6.99 64.79 -10.55
C VAL A 95 -7.41 63.32 -10.57
N ASP A 96 -6.67 62.48 -9.84
CA ASP A 96 -6.98 61.06 -9.69
C ASP A 96 -8.33 60.83 -9.02
N THR A 97 -9.02 59.78 -9.46
CA THR A 97 -10.30 59.36 -8.86
C THR A 97 -10.04 58.50 -7.62
N THR A 98 -10.46 58.95 -6.45
CA THR A 98 -10.36 58.21 -5.17
C THR A 98 -11.72 57.76 -4.64
N SER A 99 -12.81 58.29 -5.19
CA SER A 99 -14.18 57.89 -4.87
C SER A 99 -15.11 58.12 -6.07
N ALA A 100 -16.34 57.62 -5.99
CA ALA A 100 -17.36 57.85 -7.02
C ALA A 100 -17.71 59.33 -7.24
N ALA A 101 -17.33 60.23 -6.32
CA ALA A 101 -17.65 61.66 -6.38
C ALA A 101 -16.46 62.54 -6.83
N SER A 102 -15.26 62.00 -6.98
CA SER A 102 -14.04 62.79 -7.23
C SER A 102 -13.50 62.65 -8.66
N GLY A 103 -14.20 61.94 -9.54
CA GLY A 103 -13.76 61.70 -10.92
C GLY A 103 -13.97 62.89 -11.84
N SER A 104 -13.29 62.88 -12.98
CA SER A 104 -13.48 63.88 -14.05
C SER A 104 -14.82 63.71 -14.78
N ILE A 105 -15.39 62.51 -14.73
CA ILE A 105 -16.76 62.17 -15.14
C ILE A 105 -17.45 61.58 -13.91
N VAL A 106 -18.52 62.23 -13.45
CA VAL A 106 -19.36 61.76 -12.34
C VAL A 106 -20.79 61.65 -12.84
N THR A 107 -21.38 60.47 -12.73
CA THR A 107 -22.77 60.20 -13.13
C THR A 107 -23.54 59.62 -11.94
N ALA A 108 -24.76 60.12 -11.69
CA ALA A 108 -25.65 59.50 -10.70
C ALA A 108 -26.23 58.16 -11.21
N GLY A 109 -26.39 58.03 -12.53
CA GLY A 109 -26.74 56.78 -13.21
C GLY A 109 -25.52 55.99 -13.69
N GLY A 110 -25.76 54.94 -14.48
CA GLY A 110 -24.70 54.14 -15.10
C GLY A 110 -24.08 54.79 -16.34
N VAL A 111 -22.93 54.26 -16.75
CA VAL A 111 -22.27 54.58 -18.02
C VAL A 111 -22.38 53.38 -18.95
N GLY A 112 -23.03 53.54 -20.10
CA GLY A 112 -23.07 52.53 -21.15
C GLY A 112 -21.87 52.66 -22.09
N VAL A 113 -21.14 51.58 -22.33
CA VAL A 113 -20.03 51.54 -23.30
C VAL A 113 -20.31 50.43 -24.30
N GLY A 114 -20.68 50.79 -25.54
CA GLY A 114 -21.03 49.82 -26.59
C GLY A 114 -19.81 49.16 -27.28
N LYS A 115 -18.61 49.58 -26.93
CA LYS A 115 -17.31 49.08 -27.44
C LYS A 115 -16.37 48.81 -26.27
N ALA A 116 -15.11 48.53 -26.55
CA ALA A 116 -14.12 48.29 -25.50
C ALA A 116 -13.91 49.54 -24.62
N LEU A 117 -13.94 49.34 -23.30
CA LEU A 117 -13.40 50.30 -22.34
C LEU A 117 -11.91 49.99 -22.14
N HIS A 118 -11.05 50.99 -22.28
CA HIS A 118 -9.62 50.86 -22.02
C HIS A 118 -9.22 51.70 -20.81
N VAL A 119 -8.65 51.07 -19.78
CA VAL A 119 -8.23 51.72 -18.54
C VAL A 119 -6.71 51.59 -18.42
N GLY A 120 -6.00 52.72 -18.41
CA GLY A 120 -4.53 52.74 -18.44
C GLY A 120 -3.85 52.38 -17.11
N THR A 121 -4.56 52.56 -15.98
CA THR A 121 -4.03 52.27 -14.64
C THR A 121 -4.88 51.19 -13.95
N SER A 122 -5.86 51.59 -13.13
CA SER A 122 -6.71 50.68 -12.36
C SER A 122 -8.18 51.01 -12.53
N ALA A 123 -9.02 49.97 -12.46
CA ALA A 123 -10.46 50.10 -12.35
C ALA A 123 -10.89 49.55 -11.00
N THR A 124 -11.59 50.37 -10.21
CA THR A 124 -12.16 49.95 -8.92
C THR A 124 -13.65 49.73 -9.06
N VAL A 125 -14.12 48.52 -8.75
CA VAL A 125 -15.55 48.16 -8.74
C VAL A 125 -15.95 47.89 -7.29
N ALA A 126 -16.76 48.77 -6.70
CA ALA A 126 -17.11 48.69 -5.27
C ALA A 126 -18.03 47.51 -4.91
N LYS A 127 -18.71 46.93 -5.91
CA LYS A 127 -19.61 45.78 -5.76
C LYS A 127 -19.18 44.68 -6.73
N ALA A 128 -20.13 43.97 -7.33
CA ALA A 128 -19.86 42.91 -8.28
C ALA A 128 -19.45 43.47 -9.65
N LEU A 129 -18.51 42.77 -10.29
CA LEU A 129 -18.27 42.84 -11.73
C LEU A 129 -18.98 41.63 -12.36
N ASN A 130 -19.97 41.88 -13.20
CA ASN A 130 -20.66 40.81 -13.93
C ASN A 130 -20.06 40.66 -15.33
N LEU A 131 -19.66 39.44 -15.68
CA LEU A 131 -19.05 39.10 -16.96
C LEU A 131 -19.93 38.08 -17.67
N LEU A 132 -20.42 38.42 -18.86
CA LEU A 132 -21.52 37.71 -19.51
C LEU A 132 -21.11 36.88 -20.73
N ASP A 133 -19.80 36.79 -21.03
CA ASP A 133 -19.33 35.91 -22.09
C ASP A 133 -19.52 34.45 -21.66
N THR A 134 -20.37 33.72 -22.40
CA THR A 134 -20.73 32.32 -22.14
C THR A 134 -19.87 31.33 -22.92
N THR A 135 -18.86 31.82 -23.63
CA THR A 135 -17.93 30.98 -24.40
C THR A 135 -17.01 30.21 -23.46
N ASP A 136 -16.96 28.88 -23.60
CA ASP A 136 -16.07 28.03 -22.81
C ASP A 136 -14.59 28.43 -22.97
N SER A 137 -13.87 28.40 -21.85
CA SER A 137 -12.43 28.73 -21.80
C SER A 137 -11.58 27.48 -22.06
N LEU A 138 -11.18 27.27 -23.32
CA LEU A 138 -10.38 26.10 -23.73
C LEU A 138 -8.87 26.29 -23.57
N THR A 139 -8.42 27.54 -23.45
CA THR A 139 -7.00 27.89 -23.31
C THR A 139 -6.84 29.03 -22.32
N ALA A 140 -5.61 29.24 -21.81
CA ALA A 140 -5.29 30.34 -20.91
C ALA A 140 -5.49 31.75 -21.51
N LYS A 141 -5.81 31.86 -22.80
CA LYS A 141 -6.07 33.13 -23.51
C LYS A 141 -7.55 33.35 -23.82
N MET A 142 -8.41 32.44 -23.39
CA MET A 142 -9.86 32.52 -23.57
C MET A 142 -10.51 32.66 -22.20
N GLY A 143 -11.55 33.48 -22.12
CA GLY A 143 -12.33 33.68 -20.92
C GLY A 143 -12.76 35.13 -20.77
N ALA A 144 -13.87 35.34 -20.06
CA ALA A 144 -14.41 36.66 -19.80
C ALA A 144 -13.49 37.52 -18.90
N LEU A 145 -12.64 36.87 -18.09
CA LEU A 145 -11.58 37.48 -17.30
C LEU A 145 -10.24 36.83 -17.64
N ILE A 146 -9.26 37.65 -18.04
CA ILE A 146 -7.89 37.22 -18.36
C ILE A 146 -6.91 38.05 -17.54
N CYS A 147 -6.01 37.41 -16.79
CA CYS A 147 -5.06 38.08 -15.91
C CYS A 147 -3.63 37.62 -16.17
N ALA A 148 -2.73 38.54 -16.54
CA ALA A 148 -1.33 38.19 -16.87
C ALA A 148 -0.49 37.75 -15.66
N ARG A 149 -0.82 38.19 -14.43
CA ARG A 149 -0.06 37.91 -13.20
C ARG A 149 -0.79 37.02 -12.18
N GLY A 150 -2.05 36.64 -12.46
CA GLY A 150 -2.90 35.85 -11.56
C GLY A 150 -4.05 36.64 -10.93
N ILE A 151 -4.84 35.94 -10.11
CA ILE A 151 -6.01 36.46 -9.38
C ILE A 151 -5.79 36.19 -7.89
N ALA A 152 -5.93 37.22 -7.06
CA ALA A 152 -5.95 37.06 -5.60
C ALA A 152 -7.40 37.11 -5.11
N ALA A 153 -7.89 36.01 -4.53
CA ALA A 153 -9.20 35.94 -3.90
C ALA A 153 -9.02 35.88 -2.38
N GLY A 154 -9.45 36.91 -1.65
CA GLY A 154 -9.35 36.97 -0.18
C GLY A 154 -10.36 36.08 0.56
N LYS A 155 -11.25 35.42 -0.18
CA LYS A 155 -12.29 34.49 0.28
C LYS A 155 -12.35 33.30 -0.70
N ALA A 156 -13.34 32.41 -0.52
CA ALA A 156 -13.52 31.25 -1.38
C ALA A 156 -13.65 31.64 -2.86
N LEU A 157 -13.00 30.85 -3.73
CA LEU A 157 -13.25 30.81 -5.16
C LEU A 157 -14.20 29.65 -5.44
N TYR A 158 -15.38 29.95 -5.99
CA TYR A 158 -16.37 28.93 -6.37
C TYR A 158 -16.28 28.65 -7.88
N VAL A 159 -16.21 27.37 -8.25
CA VAL A 159 -16.16 26.90 -9.64
C VAL A 159 -17.22 25.82 -9.80
N ASP A 160 -18.22 26.08 -10.65
CA ASP A 160 -19.41 25.22 -10.80
C ASP A 160 -19.09 23.89 -11.50
N THR A 161 -18.25 23.92 -12.53
CA THR A 161 -17.89 22.74 -13.32
C THR A 161 -16.45 22.29 -13.07
N THR A 162 -15.48 22.82 -13.82
CA THR A 162 -14.09 22.34 -13.80
C THR A 162 -13.10 23.48 -13.64
N ALA A 163 -12.15 23.31 -12.72
CA ALA A 163 -10.95 24.14 -12.64
C ALA A 163 -9.78 23.40 -13.32
N THR A 164 -9.30 23.92 -14.45
CA THR A 164 -8.13 23.36 -15.15
C THR A 164 -6.86 24.13 -14.76
N ILE A 165 -5.91 23.46 -14.10
CA ILE A 165 -4.63 24.06 -13.67
C ILE A 165 -3.48 23.40 -14.45
N ALA A 166 -2.88 24.13 -15.39
CA ALA A 166 -1.75 23.63 -16.18
C ALA A 166 -0.43 23.56 -15.39
N GLY A 167 -0.34 24.34 -14.31
CA GLY A 167 0.84 24.43 -13.45
C GLY A 167 0.69 23.66 -12.14
N ARG A 168 1.56 23.99 -11.17
CA ARG A 168 1.49 23.46 -9.81
C ARG A 168 0.36 24.14 -9.02
N THR A 169 -0.40 23.33 -8.29
CA THR A 169 -1.30 23.81 -7.22
C THR A 169 -0.56 23.74 -5.89
N ALA A 170 -0.55 24.85 -5.13
CA ALA A 170 -0.01 24.89 -3.77
C ALA A 170 -1.16 25.10 -2.78
N VAL A 171 -1.26 24.24 -1.78
CA VAL A 171 -2.21 24.35 -0.67
C VAL A 171 -1.39 24.64 0.58
N LEU A 172 -1.60 25.81 1.19
CA LEU A 172 -0.71 26.37 2.22
C LEU A 172 -1.27 26.30 3.64
N ASP A 173 -2.50 25.80 3.81
CA ASP A 173 -3.02 25.57 5.15
C ASP A 173 -2.21 24.44 5.81
N SER A 174 -1.41 24.84 6.80
CA SER A 174 -0.49 23.98 7.56
C SER A 174 -1.13 23.40 8.82
N THR A 175 -2.43 23.60 9.01
CA THR A 175 -3.16 23.02 10.13
C THR A 175 -3.28 21.52 9.92
N ASP A 176 -2.89 20.73 10.92
CA ASP A 176 -3.04 19.26 10.86
C ASP A 176 -4.52 18.89 10.74
N ALA A 177 -4.83 18.03 9.77
CA ALA A 177 -6.17 17.47 9.60
C ALA A 177 -6.47 16.49 10.74
N THR A 178 -7.57 16.71 11.47
CA THR A 178 -8.07 15.76 12.48
C THR A 178 -9.10 14.78 11.92
N ASP A 179 -9.69 15.14 10.77
CA ASP A 179 -10.69 14.38 10.01
C ASP A 179 -10.60 14.73 8.50
N LYS A 180 -11.41 14.10 7.63
CA LYS A 180 -11.38 14.39 6.18
C LYS A 180 -11.93 15.78 5.83
N ALA A 181 -12.74 16.39 6.70
CA ALA A 181 -13.37 17.69 6.45
C ALA A 181 -12.47 18.87 6.82
N THR A 182 -11.55 18.67 7.76
CA THR A 182 -10.55 19.62 8.24
C THR A 182 -9.24 19.56 7.46
N ALA A 183 -9.12 18.64 6.51
CA ALA A 183 -7.96 18.60 5.63
C ALA A 183 -7.88 19.84 4.72
N SER A 184 -6.67 20.32 4.48
CA SER A 184 -6.43 21.48 3.61
C SER A 184 -6.82 21.22 2.15
N LEU A 185 -6.77 19.95 1.72
CA LEU A 185 -7.32 19.47 0.46
C LEU A 185 -8.39 18.42 0.75
N VAL A 186 -9.65 18.75 0.46
CA VAL A 186 -10.80 17.84 0.57
C VAL A 186 -11.35 17.53 -0.82
N THR A 187 -11.57 16.26 -1.10
CA THR A 187 -12.21 15.78 -2.34
C THR A 187 -13.36 14.85 -1.99
N ALA A 188 -14.56 15.11 -2.52
CA ALA A 188 -15.72 14.23 -2.30
C ALA A 188 -15.63 12.94 -3.13
N GLY A 189 -15.04 13.03 -4.33
CA GLY A 189 -14.71 11.88 -5.18
C GLY A 189 -13.29 11.36 -4.94
N GLY A 190 -12.84 10.46 -5.83
CA GLY A 190 -11.47 9.95 -5.80
C GLY A 190 -10.43 10.96 -6.31
N VAL A 191 -9.17 10.74 -5.92
CA VAL A 191 -8.02 11.48 -6.43
C VAL A 191 -7.24 10.58 -7.40
N GLY A 192 -7.16 11.00 -8.67
CA GLY A 192 -6.32 10.33 -9.68
C GLY A 192 -4.91 10.90 -9.69
N VAL A 193 -3.89 10.06 -9.52
CA VAL A 193 -2.48 10.46 -9.60
C VAL A 193 -1.80 9.66 -10.71
N GLY A 194 -1.50 10.31 -11.84
CA GLY A 194 -0.86 9.65 -12.98
C GLY A 194 0.65 9.38 -12.79
N LYS A 195 1.26 9.93 -11.73
CA LYS A 195 2.66 9.74 -11.33
C LYS A 195 2.73 9.44 -9.83
N THR A 196 3.93 9.44 -9.24
CA THR A 196 4.12 9.21 -7.80
C THR A 196 3.50 10.32 -6.94
N ALA A 197 2.85 9.93 -5.85
CA ALA A 197 2.48 10.82 -4.75
C ALA A 197 3.56 10.77 -3.65
N PHE A 198 4.11 11.93 -3.28
CA PHE A 198 5.05 12.06 -2.16
C PHE A 198 4.30 12.54 -0.92
N ILE A 199 4.33 11.73 0.14
CA ILE A 199 3.74 12.06 1.45
C ILE A 199 4.88 12.21 2.45
N GLY A 200 5.09 13.43 2.96
CA GLY A 200 6.22 13.74 3.84
C GLY A 200 6.11 13.15 5.25
N SER A 201 4.93 12.64 5.62
CA SER A 201 4.66 12.02 6.91
C SER A 201 3.77 10.78 6.71
N ASN A 202 2.80 10.55 7.57
CA ASN A 202 1.94 9.37 7.49
C ASN A 202 0.90 9.51 6.37
N LEU A 203 0.62 8.40 5.68
CA LEU A 203 -0.59 8.24 4.88
C LEU A 203 -1.67 7.58 5.73
N ASN A 204 -2.72 8.33 6.06
CA ASN A 204 -3.89 7.81 6.76
C ASN A 204 -4.96 7.39 5.74
N ILE A 205 -5.44 6.15 5.85
CA ILE A 205 -6.49 5.57 4.98
C ILE A 205 -7.65 5.13 5.91
N GLY A 206 -8.78 5.82 5.88
CA GLY A 206 -9.93 5.58 6.76
C GLY A 206 -11.06 6.61 6.65
N THR A 207 -12.15 6.45 7.41
CA THR A 207 -13.41 7.22 7.28
C THR A 207 -13.83 7.97 8.56
N GLU A 208 -13.05 8.95 9.04
CA GLU A 208 -13.38 9.91 10.14
C GLU A 208 -13.11 9.50 11.60
N PRO A 209 -12.94 10.49 12.53
CA PRO A 209 -12.51 10.27 13.91
C PRO A 209 -13.68 10.21 14.91
N ALA A 210 -13.33 9.77 16.12
CA ALA A 210 -14.08 9.71 17.37
C ALA A 210 -14.80 8.38 17.70
N ALA A 211 -14.22 7.70 18.70
CA ALA A 211 -14.85 6.78 19.65
C ALA A 211 -15.13 5.31 19.26
N SER A 212 -14.48 4.74 18.24
CA SER A 212 -14.19 3.29 18.27
C SER A 212 -12.94 2.96 17.45
N ILE A 213 -11.80 2.90 18.13
CA ILE A 213 -10.66 2.14 17.62
C ILE A 213 -11.06 0.66 17.74
N ASP A 214 -11.34 0.00 16.62
CA ASP A 214 -11.05 -1.42 16.45
C ASP A 214 -10.32 -1.58 15.09
N ALA A 215 -9.03 -1.21 15.04
CA ALA A 215 -7.84 -2.02 15.34
C ALA A 215 -7.34 -2.96 14.21
N SER A 216 -7.44 -2.56 12.94
CA SER A 216 -6.52 -3.10 11.91
C SER A 216 -6.25 -2.09 10.79
N ARG A 217 -5.18 -1.31 10.96
CA ARG A 217 -4.49 -0.55 9.90
C ARG A 217 -4.32 -1.46 8.66
N ARG A 218 -4.99 -1.13 7.56
CA ARG A 218 -4.83 -1.87 6.29
C ARG A 218 -4.31 -0.95 5.20
N VAL A 219 -3.17 -1.35 4.63
CA VAL A 219 -2.95 -1.15 3.19
C VAL A 219 -3.89 -2.14 2.50
N ILE A 220 -5.03 -1.68 1.97
CA ILE A 220 -5.96 -2.53 1.21
C ILE A 220 -5.46 -2.61 -0.23
N VAL A 221 -4.78 -3.71 -0.57
CA VAL A 221 -4.41 -4.05 -1.96
C VAL A 221 -5.41 -5.07 -2.49
N CYS A 222 -6.61 -4.62 -2.87
CA CYS A 222 -7.63 -5.46 -3.51
C CYS A 222 -7.87 -4.94 -4.94
N ASN A 223 -7.71 -5.80 -5.95
CA ASN A 223 -8.04 -5.46 -7.34
C ASN A 223 -8.96 -6.54 -7.92
N SER A 224 -10.21 -6.18 -8.21
CA SER A 224 -11.20 -7.09 -8.81
C SER A 224 -10.87 -7.49 -10.25
N SER A 225 -9.90 -6.81 -10.89
CA SER A 225 -9.38 -7.12 -12.24
C SER A 225 -8.06 -7.91 -12.23
N THR A 226 -7.65 -8.44 -11.07
CA THR A 226 -6.43 -9.26 -10.96
C THR A 226 -6.53 -10.49 -11.85
N ALA A 227 -5.59 -10.66 -12.78
CA ALA A 227 -5.53 -11.84 -13.63
C ALA A 227 -5.19 -13.10 -12.82
N SER A 228 -5.67 -14.26 -13.27
CA SER A 228 -5.32 -15.55 -12.68
C SER A 228 -3.80 -15.76 -12.64
N ASN A 229 -3.35 -16.43 -11.57
CA ASN A 229 -1.95 -16.74 -11.26
C ASN A 229 -1.05 -15.51 -11.06
N THR A 230 -1.56 -14.45 -10.42
CA THR A 230 -0.79 -13.23 -10.13
C THR A 230 -0.73 -12.92 -8.63
N ARG A 231 0.26 -12.11 -8.24
CA ARG A 231 0.51 -11.69 -6.85
C ARG A 231 0.12 -10.24 -6.64
N GLN A 232 -0.51 -10.00 -5.50
CA GLN A 232 -0.71 -8.67 -4.95
C GLN A 232 0.07 -8.57 -3.65
N SER A 233 1.05 -7.67 -3.61
CA SER A 233 2.12 -7.71 -2.62
C SER A 233 2.32 -6.37 -1.95
N ILE A 234 2.58 -6.41 -0.65
CA ILE A 234 3.21 -5.31 0.07
C ILE A 234 4.68 -5.69 0.21
N TYR A 235 5.57 -4.88 -0.37
CA TYR A 235 7.02 -5.07 -0.28
C TYR A 235 7.63 -4.17 0.79
N LEU A 236 8.59 -4.70 1.54
CA LEU A 236 9.42 -3.96 2.49
C LEU A 236 10.88 -4.26 2.18
N GLY A 237 11.70 -3.23 1.97
CA GLY A 237 13.11 -3.41 1.66
C GLY A 237 13.71 -2.24 0.89
N VAL A 238 14.95 -2.41 0.45
CA VAL A 238 15.74 -1.34 -0.21
C VAL A 238 15.69 -1.42 -1.74
N ALA A 239 15.27 -2.57 -2.30
CA ALA A 239 15.04 -2.76 -3.74
C ALA A 239 14.15 -3.98 -4.03
N LEU A 240 13.38 -3.95 -5.12
CA LEU A 240 12.65 -5.11 -5.67
C LEU A 240 13.61 -6.05 -6.41
N ALA A 241 14.56 -6.62 -5.67
CA ALA A 241 15.56 -7.55 -6.16
C ALA A 241 15.75 -8.68 -5.15
N THR A 242 16.27 -9.82 -5.60
CA THR A 242 16.45 -11.01 -4.76
C THR A 242 17.20 -10.68 -3.48
N ASN A 243 16.65 -11.09 -2.33
CA ASN A 243 17.15 -10.83 -0.98
C ASN A 243 17.14 -9.36 -0.50
N ASN A 244 16.74 -8.39 -1.33
CA ASN A 244 16.73 -6.96 -0.96
C ASN A 244 15.36 -6.44 -0.50
N SER A 245 14.32 -7.24 -0.71
CA SER A 245 12.99 -6.99 -0.15
C SER A 245 12.28 -8.28 0.24
N ILE A 246 11.47 -8.15 1.28
CA ILE A 246 10.49 -9.14 1.69
C ILE A 246 9.11 -8.73 1.21
N PHE A 247 8.20 -9.68 1.13
CA PHE A 247 6.80 -9.42 0.81
C PHE A 247 5.84 -10.11 1.77
N LEU A 248 4.67 -9.50 1.91
CA LEU A 248 3.43 -10.14 2.32
C LEU A 248 2.48 -10.08 1.13
N SER A 249 2.06 -11.23 0.60
CA SER A 249 1.35 -11.30 -0.68
C SER A 249 0.11 -12.17 -0.64
N HIS A 250 -0.91 -11.76 -1.38
CA HIS A 250 -1.97 -12.65 -1.85
C HIS A 250 -1.58 -13.19 -3.23
N PHE A 251 -1.46 -14.51 -3.36
CA PHE A 251 -1.40 -15.17 -4.66
C PHE A 251 -2.82 -15.54 -5.09
N ASN A 252 -3.27 -14.93 -6.20
CA ASN A 252 -4.56 -15.19 -6.79
C ASN A 252 -4.41 -16.27 -7.87
N VAL A 253 -4.93 -17.47 -7.62
CA VAL A 253 -5.11 -18.48 -8.68
C VAL A 253 -6.31 -18.10 -9.52
N ALA A 254 -7.47 -17.89 -8.87
CA ALA A 254 -8.70 -17.39 -9.46
C ALA A 254 -9.69 -16.99 -8.36
N SER A 255 -10.72 -16.19 -8.69
CA SER A 255 -11.71 -15.72 -7.72
C SER A 255 -12.43 -16.89 -7.02
N GLY A 256 -12.36 -16.94 -5.68
CA GLY A 256 -13.03 -17.95 -4.86
C GLY A 256 -12.35 -19.33 -4.77
N PHE A 257 -11.18 -19.54 -5.40
CA PHE A 257 -10.51 -20.84 -5.39
C PHE A 257 -9.82 -21.14 -4.06
N THR A 258 -9.82 -22.41 -3.66
CA THR A 258 -9.16 -22.91 -2.43
C THR A 258 -7.64 -22.92 -2.50
N ALA A 259 -7.07 -22.80 -3.72
CA ALA A 259 -5.64 -22.71 -3.97
C ALA A 259 -5.09 -21.27 -3.96
N ASN A 260 -5.99 -20.27 -3.85
CA ASN A 260 -5.57 -18.93 -3.44
C ASN A 260 -4.79 -19.03 -2.14
N ARG A 261 -3.84 -18.15 -1.89
CA ARG A 261 -3.02 -18.28 -0.67
C ARG A 261 -2.41 -16.96 -0.23
N LEU A 262 -2.13 -16.89 1.06
CA LEU A 262 -1.18 -15.95 1.62
C LEU A 262 0.24 -16.50 1.38
N GLU A 263 1.15 -15.64 0.97
CA GLU A 263 2.57 -15.97 0.88
C GLU A 263 3.42 -14.94 1.62
N ILE A 264 4.45 -15.45 2.28
CA ILE A 264 5.49 -14.66 2.95
C ILE A 264 6.84 -15.14 2.42
N GLY A 265 7.69 -14.23 1.98
CA GLY A 265 8.99 -14.58 1.43
C GLY A 265 9.85 -13.38 1.05
N PHE A 266 11.00 -13.66 0.45
CA PHE A 266 11.86 -12.66 -0.20
C PHE A 266 11.53 -12.57 -1.68
N TYR A 267 11.77 -11.40 -2.28
CA TYR A 267 11.70 -11.23 -3.72
C TYR A 267 12.53 -12.32 -4.44
N GLY A 268 11.97 -12.96 -5.47
CA GLY A 268 12.62 -14.04 -6.23
C GLY A 268 12.77 -15.38 -5.50
N LYS A 269 12.19 -15.52 -4.30
CA LYS A 269 12.06 -16.78 -3.55
C LYS A 269 10.61 -16.94 -3.09
N GLU A 270 9.74 -17.08 -4.09
CA GLU A 270 8.34 -17.39 -3.87
C GLU A 270 8.20 -18.74 -3.16
N ASP A 271 7.11 -18.93 -2.43
CA ASP A 271 6.75 -20.20 -1.77
C ASP A 271 7.53 -20.54 -0.49
N SER A 272 8.25 -19.58 0.08
CA SER A 272 8.96 -19.77 1.36
C SER A 272 8.01 -20.20 2.48
N VAL A 273 6.94 -19.43 2.71
CA VAL A 273 5.81 -19.83 3.56
C VAL A 273 4.51 -19.54 2.82
N SER A 274 3.62 -20.52 2.77
CA SER A 274 2.28 -20.38 2.19
C SER A 274 1.21 -20.77 3.20
N VAL A 275 0.07 -20.08 3.16
CA VAL A 275 -1.12 -20.43 3.93
C VAL A 275 -2.32 -20.45 3.00
N LEU A 276 -2.95 -21.63 2.90
CA LEU A 276 -4.15 -21.81 2.10
C LEU A 276 -5.40 -21.39 2.90
N PRO A 277 -6.52 -21.03 2.23
CA PRO A 277 -7.83 -20.80 2.82
C PRO A 277 -8.31 -21.94 3.71
N SER A 278 -7.84 -23.17 3.46
CA SER A 278 -8.10 -24.34 4.31
C SER A 278 -7.39 -24.30 5.67
N GLY A 279 -6.60 -23.26 5.96
CA GLY A 279 -5.80 -23.11 7.18
C GLY A 279 -4.51 -23.94 7.21
N ARG A 280 -4.14 -24.59 6.10
CA ARG A 280 -2.91 -25.39 6.01
C ARG A 280 -1.71 -24.50 5.71
N VAL A 281 -0.61 -24.76 6.40
CA VAL A 281 0.64 -24.03 6.26
C VAL A 281 1.68 -24.89 5.55
N GLY A 282 2.24 -24.38 4.47
CA GLY A 282 3.37 -24.98 3.78
C GLY A 282 4.64 -24.15 3.99
N VAL A 283 5.77 -24.81 4.28
CA VAL A 283 7.10 -24.17 4.30
C VAL A 283 7.92 -24.76 3.16
N GLY A 284 8.27 -23.96 2.16
CA GLY A 284 8.81 -24.45 0.89
C GLY A 284 7.83 -25.34 0.13
N ASN A 285 6.52 -25.20 0.39
CA ASN A 285 5.45 -26.00 -0.20
C ASN A 285 4.21 -25.14 -0.40
N THR A 286 3.61 -25.16 -1.58
CA THR A 286 2.36 -24.44 -1.91
C THR A 286 1.13 -25.33 -1.92
N SER A 287 1.29 -26.65 -1.77
CA SER A 287 0.22 -27.65 -1.73
C SER A 287 0.39 -28.56 -0.50
N PRO A 288 0.27 -28.02 0.72
CA PRO A 288 0.45 -28.80 1.94
C PRO A 288 -0.61 -29.91 2.07
N ALA A 289 -0.14 -31.17 2.13
CA ALA A 289 -0.99 -32.35 2.25
C ALA A 289 -1.55 -32.56 3.67
N VAL A 290 -0.91 -31.94 4.66
CA VAL A 290 -1.23 -31.99 6.10
C VAL A 290 -1.24 -30.56 6.67
N PRO A 291 -1.78 -30.32 7.88
CA PRO A 291 -1.90 -28.98 8.46
C PRO A 291 -0.60 -28.16 8.47
N LEU A 292 0.55 -28.79 8.73
CA LEU A 292 1.88 -28.19 8.56
C LEU A 292 2.73 -29.12 7.69
N HIS A 293 3.03 -28.71 6.47
CA HIS A 293 3.87 -29.47 5.53
C HIS A 293 5.16 -28.68 5.25
N VAL A 294 6.29 -29.15 5.76
CA VAL A 294 7.61 -28.57 5.49
C VAL A 294 8.31 -29.41 4.43
N SER A 295 8.65 -28.81 3.29
CA SER A 295 9.54 -29.46 2.32
C SER A 295 10.97 -29.36 2.83
N GLY A 296 11.59 -30.51 3.14
CA GLY A 296 12.95 -30.58 3.67
C GLY A 296 12.99 -31.14 5.11
N SER A 297 14.09 -30.89 5.80
CA SER A 297 14.32 -31.43 7.15
C SER A 297 13.72 -30.55 8.23
N VAL A 298 13.03 -31.16 9.20
CA VAL A 298 12.50 -30.47 10.39
C VAL A 298 13.23 -31.00 11.63
N LYS A 299 13.78 -30.11 12.45
CA LYS A 299 14.23 -30.45 13.80
C LYS A 299 13.04 -30.27 14.75
N LEU A 300 12.42 -31.37 15.17
CA LEU A 300 11.27 -31.37 16.08
C LEU A 300 11.63 -31.99 17.43
N SER A 301 11.41 -31.25 18.52
CA SER A 301 11.47 -31.79 19.88
C SER A 301 10.04 -32.08 20.35
N VAL A 302 9.68 -33.35 20.54
CA VAL A 302 8.33 -33.78 20.93
C VAL A 302 8.31 -34.10 22.44
N CYS A 303 7.53 -33.33 23.20
CA CYS A 303 7.17 -33.68 24.58
C CYS A 303 5.69 -34.06 24.60
N ALA A 304 5.38 -35.36 24.58
CA ALA A 304 4.00 -35.84 24.61
C ALA A 304 3.67 -36.39 26.00
N ALA A 305 2.86 -35.65 26.76
CA ALA A 305 2.18 -36.18 27.93
C ALA A 305 0.95 -36.98 27.43
N ASN A 306 1.05 -38.32 27.45
CA ASN A 306 -0.07 -39.26 27.35
C ASN A 306 -0.90 -39.30 26.05
N ALA A 307 -0.33 -38.99 24.89
CA ALA A 307 -0.96 -39.32 23.60
C ALA A 307 0.08 -39.75 22.56
N THR A 308 -0.18 -40.90 21.96
CA THR A 308 0.54 -41.54 20.85
C THR A 308 0.76 -40.60 19.66
N ALA A 309 2.00 -40.50 19.17
CA ALA A 309 2.38 -40.16 17.78
C ALA A 309 3.92 -40.25 17.68
N GLY A 310 4.58 -40.87 16.72
CA GLY A 310 4.20 -41.53 15.48
C GLY A 310 5.45 -42.20 14.87
N ALA A 311 5.25 -42.98 13.80
CA ALA A 311 6.33 -43.55 13.00
C ALA A 311 7.15 -42.47 12.28
N LEU A 312 8.42 -42.76 11.96
CA LEU A 312 9.11 -42.12 10.84
C LEU A 312 9.28 -43.12 9.71
N THR A 313 8.58 -42.87 8.62
CA THR A 313 9.04 -43.30 7.31
C THR A 313 10.30 -42.52 6.94
N SER A 314 11.35 -43.27 6.62
CA SER A 314 12.64 -42.90 6.03
C SER A 314 13.58 -41.97 6.82
N SER A 315 14.64 -42.60 7.36
CA SER A 315 15.98 -42.07 7.72
C SER A 315 16.21 -41.39 9.09
N GLY A 316 16.61 -42.17 10.11
CA GLY A 316 17.86 -41.86 10.86
C GLY A 316 17.88 -41.25 12.28
N SER A 317 17.02 -41.61 13.25
CA SER A 317 17.29 -41.35 14.69
C SER A 317 16.52 -42.29 15.65
N THR A 318 17.10 -42.62 16.82
CA THR A 318 16.65 -43.66 17.77
C THR A 318 15.35 -43.32 18.51
N ILE A 319 14.53 -44.35 18.79
CA ILE A 319 13.28 -44.29 19.55
C ILE A 319 13.40 -45.17 20.81
N LYS A 320 13.06 -44.62 21.99
CA LYS A 320 12.86 -45.42 23.21
C LYS A 320 11.49 -46.08 23.15
N LEU A 321 11.46 -47.41 23.23
CA LEU A 321 10.24 -48.22 23.10
C LEU A 321 9.80 -48.73 24.48
N ASN A 322 8.55 -48.44 24.87
CA ASN A 322 7.96 -48.95 26.13
C ASN A 322 7.25 -50.30 25.92
N ALA A 323 7.07 -51.04 27.02
CA ALA A 323 6.73 -52.47 27.15
C ALA A 323 5.94 -53.12 26.00
N PHE A 324 6.58 -54.09 25.33
CA PHE A 324 5.94 -55.01 24.40
C PHE A 324 5.48 -56.28 25.14
N THR A 325 4.42 -56.91 24.63
CA THR A 325 3.91 -58.21 25.11
C THR A 325 4.30 -59.38 24.19
N MET A 326 5.14 -59.12 23.18
CA MET A 326 5.61 -60.07 22.15
C MET A 326 7.13 -59.97 21.96
N ASP A 327 7.74 -61.02 21.38
CA ASP A 327 9.18 -61.07 21.13
C ASP A 327 9.60 -60.06 20.05
N ILE A 328 10.75 -59.39 20.24
CA ILE A 328 11.37 -58.48 19.27
C ILE A 328 12.70 -59.05 18.81
N GLY A 329 12.80 -59.40 17.52
CA GLY A 329 14.07 -59.76 16.89
C GLY A 329 14.87 -58.51 16.49
N LEU A 330 16.15 -58.44 16.87
CA LEU A 330 17.08 -57.34 16.53
C LEU A 330 18.33 -57.91 15.81
N PRO A 331 18.27 -58.13 14.48
CA PRO A 331 19.45 -58.55 13.72
C PRO A 331 20.45 -57.39 13.62
N VAL A 332 21.67 -57.60 14.13
CA VAL A 332 22.75 -56.61 14.14
C VAL A 332 24.08 -57.26 13.75
N ASP A 333 24.92 -56.55 13.00
CA ASP A 333 26.16 -57.09 12.40
C ASP A 333 27.38 -57.02 13.33
N SER A 334 27.37 -56.13 14.33
CA SER A 334 28.52 -55.91 15.23
C SER A 334 28.21 -56.10 16.72
N GLY A 335 26.94 -56.29 17.07
CA GLY A 335 26.48 -56.52 18.44
C GLY A 335 25.42 -55.52 18.91
N ILE A 336 24.75 -55.89 20.00
CA ILE A 336 23.77 -55.03 20.69
C ILE A 336 24.52 -54.32 21.82
N HIS A 337 24.67 -53.00 21.72
CA HIS A 337 25.20 -52.20 22.83
C HIS A 337 24.06 -51.94 23.82
N ALA A 338 23.89 -52.81 24.82
CA ALA A 338 23.00 -52.55 25.95
C ALA A 338 23.72 -51.66 26.97
N GLY A 339 23.10 -50.58 27.42
CA GLY A 339 23.67 -49.69 28.45
C GLY A 339 23.82 -50.39 29.82
N ALA A 340 24.29 -49.65 30.82
CA ALA A 340 24.68 -50.14 32.16
C ALA A 340 23.66 -51.02 32.92
N VAL A 341 22.40 -51.05 32.48
CA VAL A 341 21.31 -51.81 33.11
C VAL A 341 21.14 -53.23 32.50
N GLY A 342 21.71 -53.49 31.31
CA GLY A 342 21.80 -54.84 30.72
C GLY A 342 20.54 -55.35 30.01
N VAL A 343 20.55 -56.65 29.65
CA VAL A 343 19.42 -57.38 29.02
C VAL A 343 18.70 -58.19 30.10
N TYR A 344 17.41 -57.91 30.35
CA TYR A 344 16.61 -58.65 31.32
C TYR A 344 15.93 -59.86 30.69
N ALA A 345 16.28 -61.07 31.14
CA ALA A 345 15.61 -62.31 30.76
C ALA A 345 14.70 -62.80 31.89
N THR A 346 13.38 -62.93 31.65
CA THR A 346 12.45 -63.43 32.68
C THR A 346 12.54 -64.95 32.85
N SER A 347 12.55 -65.44 34.09
CA SER A 347 12.73 -66.87 34.39
C SER A 347 11.75 -67.35 35.49
N ASN A 348 10.48 -66.92 35.43
CA ASN A 348 9.51 -67.21 36.50
C ASN A 348 9.06 -68.68 36.48
N ARG A 349 9.15 -69.39 37.63
CA ARG A 349 8.73 -70.81 37.77
C ARG A 349 7.29 -71.06 37.32
N ARG A 350 6.37 -70.12 37.57
CA ARG A 350 4.95 -70.25 37.22
C ARG A 350 4.70 -70.26 35.70
N LYS A 351 5.67 -69.81 34.90
CA LYS A 351 5.63 -69.83 33.43
C LYS A 351 6.38 -71.02 32.82
N LYS A 352 6.78 -72.01 33.62
CA LYS A 352 7.55 -73.19 33.19
C LYS A 352 6.86 -74.48 33.64
N SER A 353 6.88 -75.51 32.80
CA SER A 353 6.42 -76.87 33.10
C SER A 353 7.54 -77.89 32.83
N PHE A 354 7.40 -79.13 33.31
CA PHE A 354 8.40 -80.21 33.15
C PHE A 354 9.83 -79.85 33.63
N ILE A 355 9.94 -79.15 34.77
CA ILE A 355 11.23 -78.74 35.34
C ILE A 355 11.91 -79.97 35.99
N ARG A 356 13.02 -80.42 35.39
CA ARG A 356 13.88 -81.51 35.88
C ARG A 356 15.34 -81.06 35.92
N SER A 357 16.17 -81.75 36.71
CA SER A 357 17.61 -81.51 36.70
C SER A 357 18.21 -81.90 35.35
N ILE A 358 19.23 -81.16 34.91
CA ILE A 358 20.03 -81.56 33.75
C ILE A 358 20.74 -82.87 34.12
N ALA A 359 20.70 -83.86 33.22
CA ALA A 359 21.30 -85.16 33.49
C ALA A 359 22.82 -85.03 33.64
N GLN A 360 23.38 -85.67 34.65
CA GLN A 360 24.80 -85.57 34.99
C GLN A 360 25.70 -86.03 33.83
N ASN A 361 25.29 -87.09 33.14
CA ASN A 361 26.03 -87.58 31.98
C ASN A 361 26.05 -86.57 30.85
N ASP A 362 24.93 -85.88 30.56
CA ASP A 362 24.86 -84.89 29.49
C ASP A 362 25.76 -83.68 29.77
N ALA A 363 25.84 -83.24 31.03
CA ALA A 363 26.66 -82.09 31.40
C ALA A 363 28.17 -82.42 31.35
N ILE A 364 28.57 -83.60 31.83
CA ILE A 364 29.96 -84.06 31.75
C ILE A 364 30.36 -84.34 30.29
N ASP A 365 29.47 -84.96 29.52
CA ASP A 365 29.66 -85.23 28.09
C ASP A 365 29.88 -83.92 27.31
N PHE A 366 29.14 -82.86 27.66
CA PHE A 366 29.35 -81.54 27.06
C PHE A 366 30.77 -81.02 27.27
N VAL A 367 31.26 -81.07 28.52
CA VAL A 367 32.61 -80.57 28.89
C VAL A 367 33.72 -81.37 28.22
N LEU A 368 33.54 -82.69 28.09
CA LEU A 368 34.57 -83.56 27.52
C LEU A 368 34.61 -83.49 25.99
N ASN A 369 33.46 -83.28 25.33
CA ASN A 369 33.34 -83.43 23.88
C ASN A 369 33.08 -82.11 23.13
N THR A 370 33.02 -80.97 23.82
CA THR A 370 32.84 -79.65 23.20
C THR A 370 33.99 -78.72 23.55
N GLU A 371 34.69 -78.21 22.55
CA GLU A 371 35.89 -77.39 22.73
C GLU A 371 35.61 -75.91 22.38
N PRO A 372 35.86 -74.95 23.29
CA PRO A 372 35.84 -73.53 22.96
C PRO A 372 37.07 -73.16 22.12
N ARG A 373 36.89 -72.31 21.10
CA ARG A 373 37.93 -71.95 20.13
C ARG A 373 38.13 -70.44 20.03
N THR A 374 39.34 -70.04 19.67
CA THR A 374 39.66 -68.69 19.21
C THR A 374 39.54 -68.64 17.68
N PHE A 375 38.96 -67.56 17.15
CA PHE A 375 38.77 -67.39 15.70
C PHE A 375 38.75 -65.92 15.29
N HIS A 376 38.95 -65.64 14.01
CA HIS A 376 38.81 -64.31 13.43
C HIS A 376 37.61 -64.28 12.50
N LEU A 377 36.94 -63.12 12.42
CA LEU A 377 35.88 -62.93 11.44
C LEU A 377 36.53 -62.81 10.04
N ALA A 378 36.04 -63.64 9.10
CA ALA A 378 36.64 -63.81 7.77
C ALA A 378 36.71 -62.51 6.93
N ARG A 379 36.03 -61.43 7.33
CA ARG A 379 36.04 -60.13 6.65
C ARG A 379 36.43 -58.95 7.55
N SER A 380 37.16 -59.18 8.64
CA SER A 380 37.67 -58.08 9.46
C SER A 380 38.74 -57.30 8.68
N GLN A 381 38.43 -56.08 8.21
CA GLN A 381 39.43 -55.19 7.63
C GLN A 381 40.24 -54.50 8.74
N GLY A 382 41.57 -54.46 8.60
CA GLY A 382 42.50 -53.96 9.62
C GLY A 382 43.12 -55.07 10.47
N LYS A 383 43.75 -54.73 11.59
CA LYS A 383 44.37 -55.72 12.51
C LYS A 383 43.25 -56.58 13.14
N PRO A 384 43.08 -57.86 12.75
CA PRO A 384 41.94 -58.65 13.20
C PRO A 384 42.02 -58.87 14.71
N ILE A 385 40.91 -58.67 15.42
CA ILE A 385 40.81 -58.94 16.85
C ILE A 385 40.32 -60.38 17.02
N PRO A 386 41.07 -61.26 17.69
CA PRO A 386 40.65 -62.63 17.93
C PRO A 386 39.39 -62.65 18.79
N GLN A 387 38.38 -63.35 18.31
CA GLN A 387 37.14 -63.66 19.03
C GLN A 387 37.29 -65.03 19.70
N ILE A 388 36.52 -65.27 20.76
CA ILE A 388 36.45 -66.55 21.46
C ILE A 388 35.01 -67.03 21.44
N GLY A 389 34.79 -68.32 21.17
CA GLY A 389 33.47 -68.90 21.22
C GLY A 389 33.42 -70.36 20.79
N TYR A 390 32.20 -70.86 20.63
CA TYR A 390 31.93 -72.18 20.10
C TYR A 390 31.55 -72.09 18.63
N ILE A 391 31.95 -73.10 17.86
CA ILE A 391 31.52 -73.25 16.48
C ILE A 391 30.19 -74.01 16.50
N ALA A 392 29.13 -73.40 15.98
CA ALA A 392 27.77 -73.93 16.08
C ALA A 392 27.64 -75.32 15.41
N GLN A 393 28.40 -75.59 14.36
CA GLN A 393 28.45 -76.87 13.67
C GLN A 393 28.97 -78.00 14.58
N GLN A 394 29.96 -77.72 15.43
CA GLN A 394 30.48 -78.70 16.39
C GLN A 394 29.43 -79.03 17.46
N LEU A 395 28.68 -78.03 17.91
CA LEU A 395 27.55 -78.22 18.84
C LEU A 395 26.41 -79.05 18.21
N ARG A 396 26.30 -79.05 16.88
CA ARG A 396 25.27 -79.79 16.13
C ARG A 396 25.66 -81.24 15.90
N ALA A 397 26.95 -81.50 15.69
CA ALA A 397 27.51 -82.84 15.51
C ALA A 397 27.50 -83.64 16.81
N SER A 398 27.66 -82.97 17.95
CA SER A 398 27.44 -83.52 19.29
C SER A 398 25.95 -83.59 19.62
N ARG A 399 25.50 -84.40 20.59
CA ARG A 399 24.07 -84.56 20.98
C ARG A 399 23.40 -83.30 21.57
N PHE A 400 23.97 -82.11 21.40
CA PHE A 400 23.58 -80.83 21.98
C PHE A 400 22.86 -79.89 21.01
N GLY A 401 22.20 -80.44 19.99
CA GLY A 401 21.36 -79.69 19.03
C GLY A 401 20.38 -78.66 19.64
N PRO A 402 19.77 -78.87 20.82
CA PRO A 402 18.93 -77.86 21.49
C PRO A 402 19.63 -76.56 21.91
N LEU A 403 20.96 -76.49 21.85
CA LEU A 403 21.77 -75.29 22.09
C LEU A 403 22.01 -74.47 20.83
N ILE A 404 21.41 -74.85 19.70
CA ILE A 404 21.50 -74.14 18.44
C ILE A 404 20.11 -73.70 18.05
N THR A 405 20.01 -72.47 17.53
CA THR A 405 18.84 -72.05 16.77
C THR A 405 19.24 -71.86 15.31
N SER A 406 18.45 -72.44 14.42
CA SER A 406 18.57 -72.30 12.96
C SER A 406 17.42 -71.43 12.47
N SER A 407 17.64 -70.13 12.39
CA SER A 407 16.52 -69.22 12.11
C SER A 407 16.88 -67.99 11.29
N PHE A 408 18.05 -67.98 10.66
CA PHE A 408 18.42 -66.92 9.72
C PHE A 408 18.94 -67.54 8.43
N GLU A 409 18.14 -67.45 7.37
CA GLU A 409 18.58 -67.77 6.01
C GLU A 409 19.66 -66.77 5.58
N HIS A 410 20.78 -67.28 5.08
CA HIS A 410 21.88 -66.48 4.56
C HIS A 410 22.24 -66.95 3.14
N PRO A 411 21.63 -66.40 2.08
CA PRO A 411 21.60 -66.95 0.71
C PRO A 411 22.94 -67.05 -0.04
N ARG A 412 24.06 -66.73 0.60
CA ARG A 412 25.41 -66.77 0.02
C ARG A 412 26.43 -67.45 0.93
N LEU A 413 25.97 -68.15 1.96
CA LEU A 413 26.84 -68.89 2.86
C LEU A 413 26.99 -70.33 2.34
N GLN A 414 28.15 -70.60 1.76
CA GLN A 414 28.48 -71.90 1.19
C GLN A 414 28.99 -72.83 2.29
N ALA A 415 28.60 -74.10 2.23
CA ALA A 415 29.13 -75.14 3.10
C ALA A 415 30.60 -75.41 2.74
N VAL A 416 31.48 -75.35 3.74
CA VAL A 416 32.93 -75.55 3.58
C VAL A 416 33.41 -76.80 4.34
N SER A 417 32.58 -77.31 5.25
CA SER A 417 32.76 -78.54 6.03
C SER A 417 31.50 -79.42 5.95
N PRO A 418 31.59 -80.75 6.12
CA PRO A 418 30.43 -81.67 6.06
C PRO A 418 29.30 -81.35 7.05
N ASP A 419 29.61 -80.66 8.15
CA ASP A 419 28.66 -80.32 9.21
C ASP A 419 27.94 -78.96 8.99
N ASP A 420 28.32 -78.24 7.93
CA ASP A 420 27.68 -76.99 7.52
C ASP A 420 26.30 -77.25 6.90
N VAL A 421 25.41 -76.28 7.03
CA VAL A 421 24.14 -76.25 6.29
C VAL A 421 24.21 -75.12 5.29
N GLU A 422 24.05 -75.45 4.03
CA GLU A 422 24.06 -74.45 2.97
C GLU A 422 22.94 -73.43 3.19
N ASN A 423 23.26 -72.14 3.04
CA ASN A 423 22.33 -71.02 3.17
C ASN A 423 21.68 -70.82 4.55
N VAL A 424 22.18 -71.45 5.62
CA VAL A 424 21.64 -71.27 6.98
C VAL A 424 22.74 -70.80 7.92
N LEU A 425 22.47 -69.73 8.66
CA LEU A 425 23.32 -69.34 9.77
C LEU A 425 22.87 -70.07 11.04
N LEU A 426 23.75 -70.92 11.57
CA LEU A 426 23.54 -71.57 12.85
C LEU A 426 24.00 -70.65 13.98
N VAL A 427 23.13 -70.42 14.96
CA VAL A 427 23.42 -69.54 16.10
C VAL A 427 23.49 -70.38 17.37
N ALA A 428 24.67 -70.40 18.00
CA ALA A 428 24.86 -71.02 19.31
C ALA A 428 24.22 -70.17 20.40
N GLN A 429 23.46 -70.80 21.30
CA GLN A 429 22.79 -70.17 22.43
C GLN A 429 23.71 -70.16 23.66
N TYR A 430 24.63 -69.20 23.66
CA TYR A 430 25.64 -69.04 24.70
C TYR A 430 25.02 -68.88 26.11
N GLU A 431 23.84 -68.27 26.22
CA GLU A 431 23.14 -68.09 27.49
C GLU A 431 22.71 -69.41 28.13
N ARG A 432 22.45 -70.45 27.31
CA ARG A 432 22.05 -71.79 27.79
C ARG A 432 23.25 -72.68 28.07
N ILE A 433 24.34 -72.53 27.30
CA ILE A 433 25.60 -73.26 27.50
C ILE A 433 26.13 -73.07 28.93
N CYS A 434 26.08 -71.83 29.45
CA CYS A 434 26.51 -71.53 30.81
C CYS A 434 25.79 -72.38 31.87
N CYS A 435 24.50 -72.67 31.71
CA CYS A 435 23.75 -73.48 32.66
C CYS A 435 24.19 -74.95 32.67
N ILE A 436 24.58 -75.50 31.52
CA ILE A 436 25.08 -76.88 31.40
C ILE A 436 26.47 -76.98 32.06
N LEU A 437 27.35 -76.02 31.77
CA LEU A 437 28.67 -75.93 32.39
C LEU A 437 28.57 -75.81 33.92
N HIS A 438 27.62 -75.01 34.43
CA HIS A 438 27.35 -74.91 35.86
C HIS A 438 26.96 -76.26 36.47
N LYS A 439 26.08 -77.03 35.80
CA LYS A 439 25.69 -78.36 36.29
C LYS A 439 26.87 -79.33 36.30
N ALA A 440 27.68 -79.34 35.24
CA ALA A 440 28.88 -80.18 35.18
C ALA A 440 29.83 -79.87 36.35
N LEU A 441 29.99 -78.59 36.69
CA LEU A 441 30.79 -78.17 37.84
C LEU A 441 30.17 -78.61 39.17
N GLN A 442 28.86 -78.47 39.35
CA GLN A 442 28.18 -78.97 40.56
C GLN A 442 28.37 -80.48 40.73
N ASP A 443 28.29 -81.23 39.64
CA ASP A 443 28.46 -82.67 39.64
C ASP A 443 29.91 -83.08 39.92
N ALA A 444 30.88 -82.32 39.40
CA ALA A 444 32.28 -82.47 39.75
C ALA A 444 32.54 -82.21 41.24
N LEU A 445 31.96 -81.13 41.80
CA LEU A 445 32.08 -80.78 43.22
C LEU A 445 31.38 -81.79 44.13
N GLN A 446 30.20 -82.30 43.77
CA GLN A 446 29.53 -83.34 44.56
C GLN A 446 30.31 -84.65 44.57
N ARG A 447 30.99 -84.98 43.47
CA ARG A 447 31.91 -86.12 43.44
C ARG A 447 33.13 -85.85 44.31
N ILE A 448 33.67 -84.63 44.32
CA ILE A 448 34.75 -84.22 45.22
C ILE A 448 34.29 -84.30 46.69
N ASP A 449 33.11 -83.80 47.06
CA ASP A 449 32.56 -83.91 48.41
C ASP A 449 32.28 -85.37 48.82
N ALA A 450 31.79 -86.19 47.89
CA ALA A 450 31.60 -87.62 48.13
C ALA A 450 32.95 -88.32 48.36
N LEU A 451 33.97 -87.94 47.59
CA LEU A 451 35.35 -88.40 47.79
C LEU A 451 35.90 -87.88 49.14
N GLU A 452 35.64 -86.64 49.53
CA GLU A 452 36.10 -86.06 50.79
C GLU A 452 35.39 -86.64 52.02
N ARG A 453 34.09 -86.98 51.96
CA ARG A 453 33.42 -87.73 53.04
C ARG A 453 33.92 -89.16 53.19
N VAL A 454 34.37 -89.75 52.09
CA VAL A 454 35.03 -91.07 52.10
C VAL A 454 36.44 -90.95 52.68
N VAL A 455 37.07 -89.77 52.65
CA VAL A 455 38.45 -89.53 53.14
C VAL A 455 38.49 -88.87 54.54
N GLY A 456 37.41 -88.21 54.98
CA GLY A 456 37.25 -87.55 56.29
C GLY A 456 36.37 -88.29 57.30
N GLN A 457 36.02 -89.55 57.04
CA GLN A 457 35.67 -90.55 58.04
C GLN A 457 36.73 -91.65 58.05
#